data_AF-A0A9E5HZW3-F1
#
_entry.id   AF-A0A9E5HZW3-F1
#
_cell.length_a   1.000
_cell.length_b   1.000
_cell.length_c   1.000
_cell.angle_alpha   90.00
_cell.angle_beta   90.00
_cell.angle_gamma   90.00
#
_symmetry.space_group_name_H-M   'P 1'
#
loop_
_entity.id
_entity.type
_entity.pdbx_description
1 polymer ?
#
loop_
_entity_poly.entity_id
_entity_poly.type
_entity_poly.pdbx_seq_one_letter_code
_entity_poly.pdbx_strand_id
1 'polypeptide(L)'
;PHPGNFRVLADGRLGVLDFGACNRLPNGFPEPFKNLLKNALDNDAQALYDGFKKDGFILPEVNVDPNLVLEFLVPLVEPLRTDTFKYSREWLRDQSARVGDPRNPTAKIGFQLNLPAEYVLIHRVTMGTTGIFCQLEAEGRWLDEAIIWLPEITPASLTR
;
A
#
# COMPACT_ATOMS: atom_id res chain seq x y z
N PRO A 1 9.30 9.77 -1.01
CA PRO A 1 9.17 11.25 -1.09
C PRO A 1 9.58 11.85 0.25
N HIS A 2 10.02 13.11 0.28
CA HIS A 2 10.42 13.80 1.50
C HIS A 2 9.64 15.13 1.62
N PRO A 3 9.19 15.57 2.81
CA PRO A 3 8.43 16.81 2.97
C PRO A 3 9.06 18.03 2.31
N GLY A 4 10.39 18.15 2.36
CA GLY A 4 11.14 19.25 1.76
C GLY A 4 11.02 19.37 0.24
N ASN A 5 10.47 18.35 -0.43
CA ASN A 5 10.30 18.33 -1.89
C ASN A 5 9.01 19.05 -2.32
N PHE A 6 8.16 19.43 -1.37
CA PHE A 6 6.83 19.97 -1.65
C PHE A 6 6.60 21.31 -0.95
N ARG A 7 5.81 22.18 -1.59
CA ARG A 7 5.25 23.39 -0.97
C ARG A 7 3.83 23.65 -1.44
N VAL A 8 2.97 24.07 -0.51
CA VAL A 8 1.68 24.64 -0.89
C VAL A 8 1.92 26.09 -1.33
N LEU A 9 1.48 26.41 -2.54
CA LEU A 9 1.57 27.75 -3.13
C LEU A 9 0.42 28.63 -2.65
N ALA A 10 0.55 29.95 -2.83
CA ALA A 10 -0.47 30.91 -2.38
C ALA A 10 -1.84 30.71 -3.03
N ASP A 11 -1.89 30.10 -4.21
CA ASP A 11 -3.11 29.77 -4.95
C ASP A 11 -3.66 28.35 -4.64
N GLY A 12 -3.11 27.67 -3.64
CA GLY A 12 -3.54 26.35 -3.21
C GLY A 12 -2.96 25.18 -4.01
N ARG A 13 -2.16 25.42 -5.06
CA ARG A 13 -1.49 24.34 -5.79
C ARG A 13 -0.33 23.74 -4.98
N LEU A 14 0.01 22.49 -5.27
CA LEU A 14 1.19 21.82 -4.72
C LEU A 14 2.39 21.99 -5.67
N GLY A 15 3.38 22.76 -5.26
CA GLY A 15 4.67 22.85 -5.94
C GLY A 15 5.54 21.63 -5.62
N VAL A 16 6.14 21.03 -6.64
CA VAL A 16 7.08 19.89 -6.54
C VAL A 16 8.45 20.34 -7.01
N LEU A 17 9.47 20.19 -6.16
CA LEU A 17 10.78 20.83 -6.35
C LEU A 17 11.90 19.85 -6.71
N ASP A 18 11.79 18.58 -6.31
CA ASP A 18 12.87 17.60 -6.46
C ASP A 18 12.35 16.32 -7.14
N PHE A 19 13.05 15.94 -8.22
CA PHE A 19 12.77 14.80 -9.09
C PHE A 19 13.92 13.79 -9.14
N GLY A 20 14.91 13.89 -8.24
CA GLY A 20 16.13 13.08 -8.23
C GLY A 20 15.92 11.59 -7.95
N ALA A 21 14.73 11.20 -7.51
CA ALA A 21 14.37 9.80 -7.22
C ALA A 21 13.16 9.30 -8.05
N CYS A 22 12.92 9.89 -9.22
CA CYS A 22 11.87 9.42 -10.14
C CYS A 22 12.15 8.02 -10.69
N ASN A 23 11.11 7.19 -10.78
CA ASN A 23 11.15 5.91 -11.47
C ASN A 23 10.50 6.03 -12.86
N ARG A 24 10.86 5.15 -13.79
CA ARG A 24 10.22 5.05 -15.11
C ARG A 24 9.21 3.91 -15.11
N LEU A 25 7.95 4.26 -15.33
CA LEU A 25 6.83 3.32 -15.42
C LEU A 25 6.14 3.48 -16.78
N PRO A 26 6.77 3.05 -17.90
CA PRO A 26 6.27 3.30 -19.24
C PRO A 26 4.89 2.67 -19.50
N ASN A 27 4.57 1.60 -18.78
CA ASN A 27 3.29 0.90 -18.86
C ASN A 27 2.32 1.30 -17.73
N GLY A 28 2.61 2.39 -17.01
CA GLY A 28 1.82 2.85 -15.88
C GLY A 28 2.08 2.08 -14.58
N PHE A 29 1.15 2.24 -13.63
CA PHE A 29 1.23 1.57 -12.32
C PHE A 29 1.23 0.04 -12.52
N PRO A 30 2.10 -0.74 -11.85
CA PRO A 30 2.23 -2.16 -12.16
C PRO A 30 0.99 -2.99 -11.80
N GLU A 31 0.66 -3.92 -12.69
CA GLU A 31 -0.46 -4.85 -12.53
C GLU A 31 -0.46 -5.64 -11.22
N PRO A 32 0.68 -6.15 -10.71
CA PRO A 32 0.71 -6.86 -9.44
C PRO A 32 0.21 -6.02 -8.24
N PHE A 33 0.50 -4.72 -8.23
CA PHE A 33 0.00 -3.84 -7.16
C PHE A 33 -1.49 -3.55 -7.30
N LYS A 34 -2.02 -3.46 -8.51
CA LYS A 34 -3.47 -3.31 -8.74
C LYS A 34 -4.22 -4.53 -8.25
N ASN A 35 -3.73 -5.72 -8.60
CA ASN A 35 -4.30 -7.00 -8.14
C ASN A 35 -4.17 -7.15 -6.62
N LEU A 36 -3.06 -6.73 -6.02
CA LEU A 36 -2.90 -6.67 -4.57
C LEU A 36 -4.03 -5.84 -3.94
N LEU A 37 -4.19 -4.58 -4.39
CA LEU A 37 -5.19 -3.67 -3.84
C LEU A 37 -6.61 -4.25 -4.02
N LYS A 38 -6.94 -4.70 -5.23
CA LYS A 38 -8.24 -5.28 -5.55
C LYS A 38 -8.57 -6.49 -4.67
N ASN A 39 -7.70 -7.50 -4.66
CA ASN A 39 -7.97 -8.74 -3.93
C ASN A 39 -7.98 -8.49 -2.41
N ALA A 40 -7.15 -7.58 -1.90
CA ALA A 40 -7.19 -7.21 -0.50
C ALA A 40 -8.46 -6.43 -0.12
N LEU A 41 -8.99 -5.58 -1.00
CA LEU A 41 -10.28 -4.89 -0.81
C LEU A 41 -11.46 -5.86 -0.85
N ASP A 42 -11.44 -6.83 -1.77
CA ASP A 42 -12.47 -7.85 -1.92
C ASP A 42 -12.38 -8.97 -0.85
N ASN A 43 -11.34 -8.95 -0.01
CA ASN A 43 -11.02 -10.01 0.97
C ASN A 43 -10.76 -11.38 0.34
N ASP A 44 -10.29 -11.41 -0.91
CA ASP A 44 -9.93 -12.65 -1.61
C ASP A 44 -8.49 -13.05 -1.29
N ALA A 45 -8.32 -13.70 -0.13
CA ALA A 45 -7.02 -14.15 0.35
C ALA A 45 -6.32 -15.11 -0.62
N GLN A 46 -7.08 -15.99 -1.27
CA GLN A 46 -6.53 -16.99 -2.18
C GLN A 46 -6.03 -16.34 -3.47
N ALA A 47 -6.83 -15.47 -4.11
CA ALA A 47 -6.39 -14.76 -5.31
C ALA A 47 -5.20 -13.83 -5.04
N LEU A 48 -5.16 -13.20 -3.87
CA LEU A 48 -4.01 -12.40 -3.42
C LEU A 48 -2.73 -13.26 -3.31
N TYR A 49 -2.83 -14.41 -2.65
CA TYR A 49 -1.72 -15.35 -2.50
C TYR A 49 -1.20 -15.87 -3.84
N ASP A 50 -2.11 -16.30 -4.73
CA ASP A 50 -1.74 -16.84 -6.05
C ASP A 50 -1.07 -15.77 -6.93
N GLY A 51 -1.57 -14.53 -6.87
CA GLY A 51 -0.93 -13.37 -7.51
C GLY A 51 0.47 -13.11 -6.95
N PHE A 52 0.62 -13.10 -5.63
CA PHE A 52 1.91 -12.90 -4.97
C PHE A 52 2.94 -13.98 -5.33
N LYS A 53 2.51 -15.23 -5.47
CA LYS A 53 3.33 -16.33 -5.97
C LYS A 53 3.77 -16.10 -7.41
N LYS A 54 2.82 -15.78 -8.29
CA LYS A 54 3.06 -15.54 -9.72
C LYS A 54 4.03 -14.37 -9.94
N ASP A 55 3.87 -13.31 -9.17
CA ASP A 55 4.59 -12.05 -9.34
C ASP A 55 5.90 -11.99 -8.51
N GLY A 56 6.26 -13.09 -7.83
CA GLY A 56 7.54 -13.25 -7.13
C GLY A 56 7.62 -12.58 -5.77
N PHE A 57 6.49 -12.13 -5.21
CA PHE A 57 6.41 -11.63 -3.83
C PHE A 57 6.45 -12.77 -2.80
N ILE A 58 6.05 -13.98 -3.20
CA ILE A 58 6.26 -15.21 -2.44
C ILE A 58 7.03 -16.16 -3.34
N LEU A 59 8.19 -16.65 -2.89
CA LEU A 59 9.00 -17.56 -3.68
C LEU A 59 8.27 -18.91 -3.91
N PRO A 60 8.46 -19.59 -5.06
CA PRO A 60 7.72 -20.81 -5.42
C PRO A 60 7.73 -21.91 -4.34
N GLU A 61 8.85 -22.05 -3.62
CA GLU A 61 9.07 -23.05 -2.57
C GLU A 61 8.46 -22.68 -1.20
N VAL A 62 8.06 -21.43 -1.00
CA VAL A 62 7.58 -20.92 0.29
C VAL A 62 6.07 -21.12 0.43
N ASN A 63 5.63 -22.00 1.34
CA ASN A 63 4.20 -22.23 1.61
C ASN A 63 3.76 -21.44 2.84
N VAL A 64 2.69 -20.67 2.69
CA VAL A 64 2.14 -19.77 3.71
C VAL A 64 0.63 -19.82 3.61
N ASP A 65 -0.06 -19.69 4.75
CA ASP A 65 -1.52 -19.54 4.77
C ASP A 65 -1.93 -18.24 4.04
N PRO A 66 -2.75 -18.32 2.97
CA PRO A 66 -3.27 -17.16 2.28
C PRO A 66 -3.93 -16.12 3.21
N ASN A 67 -4.63 -16.56 4.26
CA ASN A 67 -5.29 -15.65 5.20
C ASN A 67 -4.26 -14.84 6.00
N LEU A 68 -3.15 -15.46 6.40
CA LEU A 68 -2.08 -14.74 7.10
C LEU A 68 -1.38 -13.71 6.18
N VAL A 69 -1.30 -13.99 4.87
CA VAL A 69 -0.80 -13.02 3.89
C VAL A 69 -1.75 -11.84 3.77
N LEU A 70 -3.06 -12.09 3.65
CA LEU A 70 -4.06 -11.04 3.64
C LEU A 70 -4.01 -10.21 4.93
N GLU A 71 -4.06 -10.85 6.11
CA GLU A 71 -3.96 -10.16 7.41
C GLU A 71 -2.69 -9.33 7.56
N PHE A 72 -1.56 -9.82 7.02
CA PHE A 72 -0.32 -9.06 7.00
C PHE A 72 -0.44 -7.75 6.19
N LEU A 73 -1.14 -7.80 5.05
CA LEU A 73 -1.28 -6.71 4.09
C LEU A 73 -2.48 -5.79 4.36
N VAL A 74 -3.51 -6.25 5.08
CA VAL A 74 -4.73 -5.48 5.36
C VAL A 74 -4.43 -4.05 5.84
N PRO A 75 -3.47 -3.82 6.75
CA PRO A 75 -3.21 -2.44 7.18
C PRO A 75 -2.60 -1.53 6.12
N LEU A 76 -1.96 -2.07 5.08
CA LEU A 76 -1.51 -1.25 3.94
C LEU A 76 -2.70 -0.72 3.13
N VAL A 77 -3.83 -1.44 3.15
CA VAL A 77 -5.05 -1.08 2.40
C VAL A 77 -6.16 -0.56 3.30
N GLU A 78 -6.00 -0.55 4.62
CA GLU A 78 -6.96 -0.03 5.60
C GLU A 78 -7.49 1.38 5.27
N PRO A 79 -6.66 2.35 4.83
CA PRO A 79 -7.16 3.67 4.43
C PRO A 79 -8.19 3.62 3.30
N LEU A 80 -8.16 2.58 2.46
CA LEU A 80 -9.08 2.37 1.33
C LEU A 80 -10.31 1.54 1.71
N ARG A 81 -10.37 0.99 2.94
CA ARG A 81 -11.46 0.11 3.42
C ARG A 81 -12.51 0.83 4.26
N THR A 82 -12.28 2.09 4.55
CA THR A 82 -13.18 2.93 5.37
C THR A 82 -13.67 4.09 4.52
N ASP A 83 -14.87 4.59 4.84
CA ASP A 83 -15.42 5.74 4.13
C ASP A 83 -14.50 6.96 4.24
N THR A 84 -14.02 7.22 5.46
CA THR A 84 -13.01 8.25 5.77
C THR A 84 -11.96 7.66 6.68
N PHE A 85 -10.69 7.94 6.40
CA PHE A 85 -9.57 7.57 7.25
C PHE A 85 -8.72 8.77 7.58
N LYS A 86 -8.31 8.90 8.84
CA LYS A 86 -7.33 9.89 9.30
C LYS A 86 -6.00 9.20 9.58
N TYR A 87 -4.99 9.50 8.77
CA TYR A 87 -3.62 9.09 9.08
C TYR A 87 -3.16 9.75 10.37
N SER A 88 -2.52 8.99 11.26
CA SER A 88 -2.00 9.52 12.53
C SER A 88 -0.67 8.87 12.89
N ARG A 89 0.11 9.56 13.72
CA ARG A 89 1.35 9.01 14.28
C ARG A 89 1.09 7.79 15.18
N GLU A 90 -0.04 7.79 15.88
CA GLU A 90 -0.48 6.66 16.71
C GLU A 90 -0.72 5.42 15.86
N TRP A 91 -1.51 5.56 14.80
CA TRP A 91 -1.77 4.47 13.86
C TRP A 91 -0.47 3.91 13.27
N LEU A 92 0.47 4.77 12.83
CA LEU A 92 1.74 4.32 12.29
C LEU A 92 2.59 3.56 13.33
N ARG A 93 2.54 3.96 14.60
CA ARG A 93 3.21 3.26 15.71
C ARG A 93 2.59 1.90 15.95
N ASP A 94 1.27 1.79 15.90
CA ASP A 94 0.56 0.51 16.08
C ASP A 94 0.90 -0.47 14.95
N GLN A 95 0.95 0.01 13.70
CA GLN A 95 1.39 -0.82 12.58
C GLN A 95 2.84 -1.28 12.73
N SER A 96 3.72 -0.39 13.21
CA SER A 96 5.12 -0.73 13.45
C SER A 96 5.27 -1.78 14.56
N ALA A 97 4.51 -1.63 15.66
CA ALA A 97 4.50 -2.59 16.77
C ALA A 97 3.96 -3.95 16.33
N ARG A 98 2.88 -3.97 15.54
CA ARG A 98 2.26 -5.19 15.00
C ARG A 98 3.23 -6.00 14.15
N VAL A 99 3.94 -5.35 13.22
CA VAL A 99 4.91 -6.01 12.32
C VAL A 99 6.18 -6.43 13.09
N GLY A 100 6.57 -5.67 14.10
CA GLY A 100 7.75 -5.95 14.93
C GLY A 100 7.57 -6.97 16.04
N ASP A 101 6.32 -7.33 16.42
CA ASP A 101 6.06 -8.29 17.51
C ASP A 101 6.30 -9.75 17.04
N PRO A 102 7.35 -10.44 17.51
CA PRO A 102 7.65 -11.81 17.09
C PRO A 102 6.59 -12.84 17.51
N ARG A 103 5.69 -12.48 18.44
CA ARG A 103 4.57 -13.33 18.87
C ARG A 103 3.38 -13.23 17.91
N ASN A 104 3.33 -12.19 17.08
CA ASN A 104 2.27 -12.03 16.09
C ASN A 104 2.46 -13.06 14.97
N PRO A 105 1.45 -13.90 14.67
CA PRO A 105 1.51 -14.87 13.57
C PRO A 105 1.89 -14.23 12.22
N THR A 106 1.44 -12.98 11.99
CA THR A 106 1.72 -12.23 10.75
C THR A 106 3.16 -11.70 10.68
N ALA A 107 3.88 -11.56 11.80
CA ALA A 107 5.27 -11.05 11.77
C ALA A 107 6.23 -12.00 11.05
N LYS A 108 5.97 -13.31 11.10
CA LYS A 108 6.74 -14.32 10.36
C LYS A 108 6.54 -14.21 8.85
N ILE A 109 5.37 -13.73 8.40
CA ILE A 109 5.05 -13.54 6.99
C ILE A 109 6.00 -12.52 6.36
N GLY A 110 6.31 -11.43 7.07
CA GLY A 110 7.24 -10.41 6.58
C GLY A 110 8.61 -10.95 6.19
N PHE A 111 9.11 -12.00 6.87
CA PHE A 111 10.37 -12.67 6.53
C PHE A 111 10.25 -13.68 5.38
N GLN A 112 9.04 -14.09 5.04
CA GLN A 112 8.72 -15.02 3.96
C GLN A 112 8.36 -14.32 2.65
N LEU A 113 8.06 -13.02 2.73
CA LEU A 113 7.84 -12.18 1.57
C LEU A 113 9.17 -11.73 0.96
N ASN A 114 9.21 -11.78 -0.36
CA ASN A 114 10.25 -11.19 -1.17
C ASN A 114 9.70 -9.89 -1.78
N LEU A 115 10.49 -8.82 -1.82
CA LEU A 115 10.14 -7.63 -2.59
C LEU A 115 11.01 -7.59 -3.85
N PRO A 116 10.46 -7.90 -5.04
CA PRO A 116 11.21 -7.80 -6.28
C PRO A 116 11.85 -6.43 -6.46
N ALA A 117 13.08 -6.40 -6.99
CA ALA A 117 13.89 -5.19 -7.08
C ALA A 117 13.21 -4.07 -7.88
N GLU A 118 12.47 -4.41 -8.94
CA GLU A 118 11.72 -3.44 -9.75
C GLU A 118 10.64 -2.67 -8.97
N TYR A 119 10.18 -3.21 -7.84
CA TYR A 119 9.12 -2.64 -7.02
C TYR A 119 9.62 -1.86 -5.80
N VAL A 120 10.93 -1.88 -5.54
CA VAL A 120 11.54 -1.19 -4.38
C VAL A 120 11.24 0.31 -4.38
N LEU A 121 11.31 0.98 -5.53
CA LEU A 121 11.01 2.40 -5.61
C LEU A 121 9.53 2.71 -5.36
N ILE A 122 8.62 1.84 -5.81
CA ILE A 122 7.18 1.99 -5.54
C ILE A 122 6.92 1.84 -4.05
N HIS A 123 7.42 0.77 -3.44
CA HIS A 123 7.32 0.54 -2.00
C HIS A 123 7.88 1.72 -1.20
N ARG A 124 9.06 2.24 -1.58
CA ARG A 124 9.67 3.42 -0.96
C ARG A 124 8.80 4.67 -1.09
N VAL A 125 8.14 4.85 -2.24
CA VAL A 125 7.21 5.97 -2.43
C VAL A 125 6.01 5.83 -1.51
N THR A 126 5.36 4.66 -1.51
CA THR A 126 4.19 4.36 -0.65
C THR A 126 4.51 4.59 0.82
N MET A 127 5.58 3.97 1.35
CA MET A 127 5.98 4.13 2.75
C MET A 127 6.31 5.57 3.12
N GLY A 128 7.04 6.28 2.25
CA GLY A 128 7.38 7.69 2.47
C GLY A 128 6.14 8.58 2.49
N THR A 129 5.21 8.37 1.57
CA THR A 129 3.95 9.13 1.50
C THR A 129 3.08 8.86 2.73
N THR A 130 2.93 7.60 3.15
CA THR A 130 2.22 7.24 4.39
C THR A 130 2.79 7.97 5.60
N GLY A 131 4.12 8.02 5.72
CA GLY A 131 4.78 8.76 6.81
C GLY A 131 4.50 10.26 6.77
N ILE A 132 4.42 10.87 5.58
CA ILE A 132 4.06 12.29 5.40
C ILE A 132 2.59 12.51 5.79
N PHE A 133 1.67 11.68 5.32
CA PHE A 133 0.26 11.77 5.67
C PHE A 133 0.03 11.63 7.18
N CYS A 134 0.73 10.73 7.86
CA CYS A 134 0.67 10.61 9.32
C CYS A 134 1.20 11.85 10.04
N GLN A 135 2.22 12.54 9.49
CA GLN A 135 2.76 13.77 10.08
C GLN A 135 1.84 14.97 9.90
N LEU A 136 1.16 15.04 8.75
CA LEU A 136 0.18 16.05 8.39
C LEU A 136 -1.19 15.79 9.02
N GLU A 137 -1.38 14.62 9.62
CA GLU A 137 -2.68 14.14 10.09
C GLU A 137 -3.77 14.18 9.00
N ALA A 138 -3.37 13.79 7.78
CA ALA A 138 -4.23 13.89 6.62
C ALA A 138 -5.47 13.00 6.79
N GLU A 139 -6.65 13.56 6.50
CA GLU A 139 -7.94 12.88 6.60
C GLU A 139 -8.68 13.02 5.28
N GLY A 140 -9.31 11.94 4.83
CA GLY A 140 -10.05 11.95 3.58
C GLY A 140 -10.70 10.61 3.23
N ARG A 141 -11.43 10.64 2.12
CA ARG A 141 -12.09 9.49 1.50
C ARG A 141 -11.12 8.86 0.49
N TRP A 142 -10.13 8.12 0.98
CA TRP A 142 -8.98 7.70 0.16
C TRP A 142 -9.35 6.72 -0.95
N LEU A 143 -10.37 5.89 -0.74
CA LEU A 143 -10.86 5.01 -1.80
C LEU A 143 -11.37 5.82 -3.00
N ASP A 144 -12.16 6.87 -2.75
CA ASP A 144 -12.71 7.74 -3.80
C ASP A 144 -11.60 8.41 -4.61
N GLU A 145 -10.53 8.87 -3.95
CA GLU A 145 -9.36 9.42 -4.65
C GLU A 145 -8.62 8.33 -5.44
N ALA A 146 -8.43 7.15 -4.86
CA ALA A 146 -7.68 6.07 -5.50
C ALA A 146 -8.35 5.55 -6.79
N ILE A 147 -9.68 5.39 -6.79
CA ILE A 147 -10.41 4.84 -7.95
C ILE A 147 -10.51 5.81 -9.14
N ILE A 148 -10.27 7.12 -8.93
CA ILE A 148 -10.13 8.09 -10.03
C ILE A 148 -8.93 7.72 -10.91
N TRP A 149 -7.85 7.24 -10.28
CA TRP A 149 -6.58 6.92 -10.95
C TRP A 149 -6.40 5.43 -11.24
N LEU A 150 -7.07 4.57 -10.47
CA LEU A 150 -7.02 3.11 -10.55
C LEU A 150 -8.44 2.51 -10.54
N PRO A 151 -9.29 2.77 -11.56
CA PRO A 151 -10.68 2.32 -11.56
C PRO A 151 -10.84 0.80 -11.39
N GLU A 152 -9.84 0.01 -11.79
CA GLU A 152 -9.78 -1.45 -11.67
C GLU A 152 -9.80 -1.98 -10.22
N ILE A 153 -9.47 -1.16 -9.22
CA ILE A 153 -9.50 -1.57 -7.80
C ILE A 153 -10.85 -1.33 -7.14
N THR A 154 -11.84 -0.79 -7.88
CA THR A 154 -13.17 -0.50 -7.34
C THR A 154 -13.77 -1.77 -6.73
N PRO A 155 -14.08 -1.78 -5.42
CA PRO A 155 -14.64 -2.95 -4.74
C PRO A 155 -15.90 -3.47 -5.43
N ALA A 156 -16.07 -4.79 -5.44
CA ALA A 156 -17.26 -5.42 -6.02
C ALA A 156 -18.58 -4.97 -5.32
N SER A 157 -18.50 -4.50 -4.08
CA SER A 157 -19.63 -3.96 -3.32
C SER A 157 -20.14 -2.61 -3.85
N LEU A 158 -19.28 -1.83 -4.51
CA LEU A 158 -19.60 -0.49 -5.04
C LEU A 158 -20.01 -0.49 -6.51
N THR A 159 -19.89 -1.63 -7.19
CA THR A 159 -20.23 -1.80 -8.62
C THR A 159 -21.64 -2.35 -8.85
N ARG A 160 -22.47 -2.45 -7.82
CA ARG A 160 -23.88 -2.90 -7.88
C ARG A 160 -24.88 -1.75 -7.90
#